data_AF-A0A8E0RUF4-F1
#
_entry.id   AF-A0A8E0RUF4-F1
#
_cell.length_a   1.000
_cell.length_b   1.000
_cell.length_c   1.000
_cell.angle_alpha   90.00
_cell.angle_beta   90.00
_cell.angle_gamma   90.00
#
_symmetry.space_group_name_H-M   'P 1'
#
loop_
_entity.id
_entity.type
_entity.pdbx_description
1 polymer ?
#
loop_
_entity_poly.entity_id
_entity_poly.type
_entity_poly.pdbx_seq_one_letter_code
_entity_poly.pdbx_strand_id
1 'polypeptide(L)'
;MIWTIVFPVFLHVSSIHGHVLEGVLIAPKDAPADWFVHTRIHIDGSQYVGFVQPDGYFEVSGVPFGSYVVEPIHPSYVFQTARVDINSKGRIRARRVNAPQPNAVKELPYPLRLSSAGNAVYFKPREQLRTLDVLFSPSVLYILVPLLVVMALTRLINTNDPELQKELQQMNRQQKLPDLSEMLSSLSMFGNSKKSTIETTHTRRRLTDDTRSSTFSHDVGSGSHSDVSPASSSGRKLTKRKN
;
A
#
# COMPACT_ATOMS: atom_id res chain seq x y z
N MET A 1 1.20 56.96 -36.40
CA MET A 1 0.21 56.17 -35.64
C MET A 1 0.96 55.05 -34.92
N ILE A 2 1.47 55.31 -33.72
CA ILE A 2 2.15 54.30 -32.88
C ILE A 2 1.67 54.57 -31.45
N TRP A 3 0.94 53.62 -30.88
CA TRP A 3 0.39 53.69 -29.53
C TRP A 3 1.26 52.79 -28.64
N THR A 4 2.08 53.37 -27.78
CA THR A 4 2.88 52.61 -26.81
C THR A 4 2.03 52.33 -25.57
N ILE A 5 1.58 51.08 -25.42
CA ILE A 5 0.89 50.61 -24.22
C ILE A 5 1.95 50.34 -23.16
N VAL A 6 2.02 51.23 -22.16
CA VAL A 6 2.81 51.00 -20.94
C VAL A 6 1.92 50.26 -19.96
N PHE A 7 2.15 48.96 -19.78
CA PHE A 7 1.45 48.14 -18.79
C PHE A 7 2.11 48.35 -17.42
N PRO A 8 1.44 48.95 -16.42
CA PRO A 8 2.04 49.11 -15.10
C PRO A 8 2.13 47.75 -14.42
N VAL A 9 3.36 47.30 -14.17
CA VAL A 9 3.64 46.15 -13.29
C VAL A 9 3.33 46.60 -11.87
N PHE A 10 2.11 46.32 -11.41
CA PHE A 10 1.73 46.49 -10.01
C PHE A 10 2.42 45.40 -9.18
N LEU A 11 3.56 45.73 -8.58
CA LEU A 11 4.14 44.95 -7.49
C LEU A 11 3.23 45.09 -6.27
N HIS A 12 2.38 44.09 -6.06
CA HIS A 12 1.55 43.98 -4.88
C HIS A 12 2.45 43.55 -3.70
N VAL A 13 2.91 44.51 -2.91
CA VAL A 13 3.59 44.24 -1.63
C VAL A 13 2.51 43.91 -0.60
N SER A 14 2.17 42.64 -0.51
CA SER A 14 1.33 42.11 0.57
C SER A 14 2.17 42.08 1.85
N SER A 15 1.83 42.91 2.84
CA SER A 15 2.46 42.84 4.16
C SER A 15 1.95 41.59 4.89
N ILE A 16 2.67 40.47 4.77
CA ILE A 16 2.33 39.20 5.40
C ILE A 16 2.74 39.29 6.87
N HIS A 17 1.76 39.27 7.77
CA HIS A 17 2.02 39.12 9.20
C HIS A 17 2.44 37.67 9.44
N GLY A 18 3.74 37.44 9.59
CA GLY A 18 4.30 36.13 9.88
C GLY A 18 4.14 35.76 11.35
N HIS A 19 3.65 34.56 11.61
CA HIS A 19 3.66 33.92 12.91
C HIS A 19 4.92 33.08 13.09
N VAL A 20 5.24 32.80 14.35
CA VAL A 20 6.38 31.97 14.76
C VAL A 20 5.86 30.59 15.16
N LEU A 21 6.43 29.56 14.57
CA LEU A 21 6.21 28.17 14.94
C LEU A 21 7.39 27.66 15.77
N GLU A 22 7.10 27.17 16.96
CA GLU A 22 8.10 26.66 17.90
C GLU A 22 7.83 25.21 18.29
N GLY A 23 8.92 24.51 18.60
CA GLY A 23 8.87 23.14 19.05
C GLY A 23 10.20 22.60 19.52
N VAL A 24 10.15 21.37 20.01
CA VAL A 24 11.29 20.60 20.48
C VAL A 24 11.25 19.23 19.83
N LEU A 25 12.36 18.85 19.21
CA LEU A 25 12.64 17.51 18.75
C LEU A 25 13.29 16.70 19.86
N ILE A 26 12.73 15.52 20.12
CA ILE A 26 13.30 14.58 21.07
C ILE A 26 14.38 13.78 20.34
N ALA A 27 15.61 13.84 20.86
CA ALA A 27 16.75 13.13 20.31
C ALA A 27 16.46 11.62 20.16
N PRO A 28 16.83 11.00 19.03
CA PRO A 28 16.77 9.55 18.87
C PRO A 28 17.67 8.84 19.89
N LYS A 29 17.30 7.63 20.31
CA LYS A 29 17.99 6.88 21.38
C LYS A 29 19.47 6.60 21.08
N ASP A 30 19.80 6.36 19.81
CA ASP A 30 21.14 6.01 19.35
C ASP A 30 21.80 7.15 18.55
N ALA A 31 21.38 8.40 18.80
CA ALA A 31 21.87 9.55 18.05
C ALA A 31 23.21 10.08 18.59
N PRO A 32 24.16 10.44 17.70
CA PRO A 32 25.37 11.18 18.10
C PRO A 32 25.00 12.61 18.51
N ALA A 33 25.86 13.29 19.28
CA ALA A 33 25.56 14.62 19.82
C ALA A 33 25.28 15.69 18.75
N ASP A 34 25.79 15.51 17.53
CA ASP A 34 25.68 16.42 16.38
C ASP A 34 24.47 16.12 15.45
N TRP A 35 23.55 15.24 15.86
CA TRP A 35 22.37 14.87 15.07
C TRP A 35 21.54 16.07 14.58
N PHE A 36 21.50 17.15 15.37
CA PHE A 36 20.75 18.37 15.07
C PHE A 36 21.30 19.10 13.83
N VAL A 37 22.60 18.99 13.53
CA VAL A 37 23.27 19.68 12.40
C VAL A 37 22.71 19.22 11.05
N HIS A 38 22.38 17.93 10.95
CA HIS A 38 21.85 17.32 9.74
C HIS A 38 20.32 17.32 9.72
N THR A 39 19.68 17.93 10.72
CA THR A 39 18.21 18.00 10.82
C THR A 39 17.73 19.36 10.33
N ARG A 40 16.77 19.34 9.40
CA ARG A 40 16.07 20.54 8.94
C ARG A 40 14.59 20.42 9.20
N ILE A 41 13.94 21.51 9.57
CA ILE A 41 12.49 21.57 9.72
C ILE A 41 11.92 22.09 8.41
N HIS A 42 11.19 21.26 7.69
CA HIS A 42 10.48 21.67 6.49
C HIS A 42 9.01 21.94 6.84
N ILE A 43 8.50 23.06 6.33
CA ILE A 43 7.09 23.41 6.45
C ILE A 43 6.50 23.54 5.05
N ASP A 44 5.40 22.83 4.82
CA ASP A 44 4.69 22.78 3.53
C ASP A 44 5.60 22.41 2.35
N GLY A 45 6.35 21.32 2.49
CA GLY A 45 7.23 20.84 1.43
C GLY A 45 8.40 21.76 1.12
N SER A 46 9.00 22.38 2.16
CA SER A 46 10.18 23.28 2.11
C SER A 46 9.94 24.75 1.73
N GLN A 47 8.69 25.21 1.72
CA GLN A 47 8.41 26.65 1.56
C GLN A 47 9.01 27.49 2.70
N TYR A 48 8.92 26.98 3.93
CA TYR A 48 9.62 27.54 5.07
C TYR A 48 10.57 26.50 5.63
N VAL A 49 11.78 26.93 5.94
CA VAL A 49 12.85 26.06 6.44
C VAL A 49 13.33 26.60 7.77
N GLY A 50 13.33 25.72 8.77
CA GLY A 50 13.89 25.95 10.10
C GLY A 50 15.12 25.10 10.36
N PHE A 51 15.90 25.54 11.34
CA PHE A 51 17.05 24.80 11.84
C PHE A 51 16.81 24.39 13.30
N VAL A 52 17.46 23.31 13.70
CA VAL A 52 17.34 22.74 15.03
C VAL A 52 18.56 23.12 15.84
N GLN A 53 18.34 23.55 17.08
CA GLN A 53 19.38 23.86 18.05
C GLN A 53 19.91 22.57 18.73
N PRO A 54 21.07 22.62 19.41
CA PRO A 54 21.66 21.45 20.07
C PRO A 54 20.78 20.81 21.15
N ASP A 55 19.89 21.58 21.77
CA ASP A 55 18.89 21.14 22.75
C ASP A 55 17.65 20.48 22.10
N GLY A 56 17.58 20.47 20.75
CA GLY A 56 16.44 20.00 19.98
C GLY A 56 15.37 21.06 19.75
N TYR A 57 15.52 22.28 20.28
CA TYR A 57 14.57 23.36 20.04
C TYR A 57 14.65 23.86 18.60
N PHE A 58 13.51 24.21 18.02
CA PHE A 58 13.45 24.83 16.71
C PHE A 58 12.39 25.93 16.69
N GLU A 59 12.68 26.95 15.89
CA GLU A 59 11.81 28.10 15.68
C GLU A 59 11.78 28.41 14.17
N VAL A 60 10.58 28.59 13.62
CA VAL A 60 10.39 29.00 12.22
C VAL A 60 9.49 30.22 12.19
N SER A 61 10.09 31.38 11.89
CA SER A 61 9.39 32.65 11.75
C SER A 61 8.89 32.88 10.33
N GLY A 62 7.91 33.77 10.17
CA GLY A 62 7.46 34.22 8.85
C GLY A 62 6.36 33.35 8.24
N VAL A 63 5.73 32.47 9.03
CA VAL A 63 4.67 31.57 8.54
C VAL A 63 3.31 32.30 8.59
N PRO A 64 2.61 32.48 7.47
CA PRO A 64 1.30 33.14 7.46
C PRO A 64 0.24 32.35 8.24
N PHE A 65 -0.96 32.92 8.41
CA PHE A 65 -2.09 32.13 8.89
C PHE A 65 -2.49 31.08 7.82
N GLY A 66 -2.81 29.87 8.26
CA GLY A 66 -3.05 28.75 7.35
C GLY A 66 -2.89 27.39 8.01
N SER A 67 -3.07 26.33 7.23
CA SER A 67 -2.81 24.95 7.64
C SER A 67 -1.53 24.47 6.99
N TYR A 68 -0.57 24.06 7.80
CA TYR A 68 0.75 23.62 7.34
C TYR A 68 1.09 22.24 7.88
N VAL A 69 1.95 21.52 7.17
CA VAL A 69 2.56 20.29 7.65
C VAL A 69 4.01 20.58 8.01
N VAL A 70 4.38 20.28 9.25
CA VAL A 70 5.72 20.44 9.80
C VAL A 70 6.39 19.06 9.80
N GLU A 71 7.48 18.97 9.05
CA GLU A 71 8.21 17.74 8.78
C GLU A 71 9.69 17.93 9.13
N PRO A 72 10.16 17.32 10.22
CA PRO A 72 11.59 17.27 10.51
C PRO A 72 12.26 16.24 9.60
N ILE A 73 13.24 16.67 8.83
CA ILE A 73 13.97 15.85 7.87
C ILE A 73 15.38 15.62 8.40
N HIS A 74 15.78 14.37 8.49
CA HIS A 74 17.14 13.93 8.82
C HIS A 74 17.51 12.72 7.95
N PRO A 75 18.77 12.61 7.49
CA PRO A 75 19.20 11.51 6.63
C PRO A 75 19.18 10.14 7.31
N SER A 76 19.46 10.02 8.61
CA SER A 76 19.54 8.70 9.28
C SER A 76 18.34 8.35 10.14
N TYR A 77 17.46 9.31 10.43
CA TYR A 77 16.39 9.19 11.43
C TYR A 77 15.09 9.70 10.87
N VAL A 78 14.00 8.99 11.16
CA VAL A 78 12.64 9.39 10.78
C VAL A 78 11.98 10.03 11.98
N PHE A 79 11.47 11.24 11.81
CA PHE A 79 10.73 11.96 12.85
C PHE A 79 9.23 11.93 12.61
N GLN A 80 8.47 12.15 13.68
CA GLN A 80 7.03 12.34 13.57
C GLN A 80 6.71 13.68 12.88
N THR A 81 5.77 13.64 11.94
CA THR A 81 5.23 14.82 11.26
C THR A 81 3.98 15.33 11.99
N ALA A 82 3.83 16.65 12.08
CA ALA A 82 2.67 17.28 12.70
C ALA A 82 2.00 18.25 11.72
N ARG A 83 0.67 18.27 11.73
CA ARG A 83 -0.13 19.29 11.05
C ARG A 83 -0.41 20.41 12.03
N VAL A 84 -0.15 21.64 11.61
CA VAL A 84 -0.32 22.84 12.42
C VAL A 84 -1.30 23.78 11.71
N ASP A 85 -2.37 24.13 12.40
CA ASP A 85 -3.37 25.08 11.93
C ASP A 85 -3.20 26.39 12.71
N ILE A 86 -2.89 27.47 11.99
CA ILE A 86 -2.68 28.81 12.51
C ILE A 86 -3.89 29.67 12.13
N ASN A 87 -4.58 30.20 13.14
CA ASN A 87 -5.67 31.14 12.93
C ASN A 87 -5.14 32.55 12.62
N SER A 88 -5.93 33.41 11.96
CA SER A 88 -5.59 34.82 11.72
C SER A 88 -5.31 35.62 13.00
N LYS A 89 -5.82 35.14 14.14
CA LYS A 89 -5.55 35.69 15.48
C LYS A 89 -4.26 35.16 16.12
N GLY A 90 -3.47 34.34 15.43
CA GLY A 90 -2.25 33.70 15.96
C GLY A 90 -2.49 32.54 16.92
N ARG A 91 -3.72 32.00 17.02
CA ARG A 91 -3.96 30.76 17.80
C ARG A 91 -3.48 29.57 17.00
N ILE A 92 -2.61 28.76 17.59
CA ILE A 92 -1.99 27.61 16.96
C ILE A 92 -2.62 26.33 17.51
N ARG A 93 -2.97 25.41 16.61
CA ARG A 93 -3.46 24.06 16.96
C ARG A 93 -2.61 23.03 16.23
N ALA A 94 -2.07 22.06 16.96
CA ALA A 94 -1.27 20.99 16.38
C ALA A 94 -2.02 19.65 16.44
N ARG A 95 -1.87 18.84 15.40
CA ARG A 95 -2.49 17.52 15.26
C ARG A 95 -1.55 16.55 14.56
N ARG A 96 -1.69 15.25 14.83
CA ARG A 96 -0.88 14.23 14.15
C ARG A 96 -1.34 14.09 12.71
N VAL A 97 -0.39 13.96 11.78
CA VAL A 97 -0.71 13.66 10.38
C VAL A 97 -1.09 12.19 10.28
N ASN A 98 -2.36 11.90 10.00
CA ASN A 98 -2.88 10.56 9.71
C ASN A 98 -3.44 10.53 8.29
N ALA A 99 -2.63 10.13 7.32
CA ALA A 99 -3.06 10.02 5.92
C ALA A 99 -4.23 9.01 5.68
N PRO A 100 -4.27 7.83 6.34
CA PRO A 100 -5.33 6.84 6.08
C PRO A 100 -6.71 7.23 6.67
N GLN A 101 -6.72 8.06 7.71
CA GLN A 101 -7.93 8.46 8.43
C GLN A 101 -7.86 9.96 8.76
N PRO A 102 -8.21 10.85 7.81
CA PRO A 102 -8.08 12.29 8.01
C PRO A 102 -9.01 12.83 9.11
N ASN A 103 -10.12 12.14 9.39
CA ASN A 103 -11.07 12.50 10.45
C ASN A 103 -10.62 12.07 11.85
N ALA A 104 -9.66 11.14 11.96
CA ALA A 104 -9.12 10.69 13.23
C ALA A 104 -8.13 11.73 13.76
N VAL A 105 -8.68 12.71 14.49
CA VAL A 105 -7.92 13.82 15.07
C VAL A 105 -7.24 13.37 16.35
N LYS A 106 -5.91 13.30 16.33
CA LYS A 106 -5.08 13.22 17.53
C LYS A 106 -4.43 14.58 17.76
N GLU A 107 -4.92 15.33 18.73
CA GLU A 107 -4.34 16.61 19.10
C GLU A 107 -2.93 16.43 19.66
N LEU A 108 -2.02 17.31 19.26
CA LEU A 108 -0.69 17.42 19.84
C LEU A 108 -0.62 18.69 20.70
N PRO A 109 0.11 18.64 21.83
CA PRO A 109 0.38 19.85 22.60
C PRO A 109 1.23 20.83 21.78
N TYR A 110 1.08 22.12 22.11
CA TYR A 110 1.91 23.20 21.61
C TYR A 110 2.67 23.82 22.80
N PRO A 111 3.98 24.14 22.71
CA PRO A 111 4.90 23.97 21.56
C PRO A 111 5.03 22.52 21.08
N LEU A 112 5.38 22.34 19.81
CA LEU A 112 5.41 21.01 19.20
C LEU A 112 6.43 20.11 19.91
N ARG A 113 6.05 18.88 20.25
CA ARG A 113 6.98 17.87 20.78
C ARG A 113 7.00 16.67 19.85
N LEU A 114 8.01 16.61 18.99
CA LEU A 114 8.12 15.59 17.93
C LEU A 114 9.21 14.60 18.32
N SER A 115 8.84 13.31 18.40
CA SER A 115 9.81 12.24 18.68
C SER A 115 10.26 11.53 17.42
N SER A 116 11.45 10.93 17.46
CA SER A 116 11.92 10.03 16.42
C SER A 116 11.05 8.77 16.37
N ALA A 117 10.56 8.41 15.19
CA ALA A 117 9.88 7.14 14.93
C ALA A 117 10.85 5.96 14.82
N GLY A 118 12.10 6.21 14.42
CA GLY A 118 13.15 5.19 14.32
C GLY A 118 14.25 5.58 13.32
N ASN A 119 15.10 4.62 12.97
CA ASN A 119 16.14 4.79 11.96
C ASN A 119 15.55 4.69 10.55
N ALA A 120 16.06 5.51 9.63
CA ALA A 120 15.66 5.48 8.24
C ALA A 120 16.26 4.26 7.54
N VAL A 121 15.40 3.35 7.06
CA VAL A 121 15.81 2.15 6.31
C VAL A 121 15.60 2.40 4.82
N TYR A 122 16.64 2.86 4.14
CA TYR A 122 16.60 3.08 2.69
C TYR A 122 16.81 1.80 1.89
N PHE A 123 17.60 0.88 2.45
CA PHE A 123 17.95 -0.36 1.78
C PHE A 123 17.09 -1.49 2.33
N LYS A 124 16.32 -2.11 1.44
CA LYS A 124 15.69 -3.38 1.74
C LYS A 124 16.72 -4.49 1.54
N PRO A 125 16.86 -5.43 2.49
CA PRO A 125 17.70 -6.61 2.26
C PRO A 125 17.17 -7.39 1.06
N ARG A 126 18.08 -8.01 0.30
CA ARG A 126 17.68 -8.90 -0.81
C ARG A 126 16.94 -10.10 -0.23
N GLU A 127 15.90 -10.53 -0.92
CA GLU A 127 15.25 -11.80 -0.61
C GLU A 127 16.29 -12.91 -0.75
N GLN A 128 16.70 -13.46 0.39
CA GLN A 128 17.59 -14.60 0.41
C GLN A 128 16.73 -15.84 0.26
N LEU A 129 17.12 -16.74 -0.63
CA LEU A 129 16.58 -18.10 -0.65
C LEU A 129 16.98 -18.76 0.67
N ARG A 130 16.15 -18.62 1.68
CA ARG A 130 16.35 -19.29 2.96
C ARG A 130 16.18 -20.78 2.66
N THR A 131 17.24 -21.58 2.81
CA THR A 131 17.21 -23.01 2.44
C THR A 131 16.02 -23.75 3.09
N LEU A 132 15.66 -23.35 4.32
CA LEU A 132 14.48 -23.86 5.01
C LEU A 132 13.15 -23.35 4.43
N ASP A 133 13.09 -22.15 3.87
CA ASP A 133 11.89 -21.61 3.20
C ASP A 133 11.63 -22.33 1.87
N VAL A 134 12.68 -22.81 1.20
CA VAL A 134 12.55 -23.73 0.05
C VAL A 134 12.02 -25.09 0.51
N LEU A 135 12.51 -25.64 1.63
CA LEU A 135 12.03 -26.91 2.18
C LEU A 135 10.56 -26.84 2.62
N PHE A 136 10.16 -25.74 3.27
CA PHE A 136 8.78 -25.49 3.70
C PHE A 136 7.93 -24.82 2.61
N SER A 137 8.44 -24.71 1.38
CA SER A 137 7.63 -24.25 0.27
C SER A 137 6.52 -25.26 -0.02
N PRO A 138 5.28 -24.82 -0.29
CA PRO A 138 4.16 -25.72 -0.56
C PRO A 138 4.48 -26.75 -1.65
N SER A 139 5.17 -26.33 -2.71
CA SER A 139 5.54 -27.19 -3.83
C SER A 139 6.52 -28.31 -3.43
N VAL A 140 7.55 -28.01 -2.65
CA VAL A 140 8.53 -29.03 -2.20
C VAL A 140 7.90 -29.95 -1.17
N LEU A 141 7.06 -29.42 -0.26
CA LEU A 141 6.37 -30.21 0.75
C LEU A 141 5.44 -31.25 0.13
N TYR A 142 4.68 -30.88 -0.92
CA TYR A 142 3.81 -31.83 -1.64
C TYR A 142 4.57 -32.95 -2.35
N ILE A 143 5.84 -32.77 -2.70
CA ILE A 143 6.67 -33.82 -3.31
C ILE A 143 7.37 -34.65 -2.23
N LEU A 144 7.89 -33.99 -1.19
CA LEU A 144 8.70 -34.63 -0.15
C LEU A 144 7.88 -35.49 0.83
N VAL A 145 6.71 -35.00 1.25
CA VAL A 145 5.83 -35.71 2.20
C VAL A 145 5.37 -37.07 1.67
N PRO A 146 4.75 -37.20 0.48
CA PRO A 146 4.33 -38.51 -0.02
C PRO A 146 5.52 -39.44 -0.28
N LEU A 147 6.68 -38.93 -0.70
CA LEU A 147 7.89 -39.73 -0.87
C LEU A 147 8.36 -40.34 0.47
N LEU A 148 8.34 -39.56 1.56
CA LEU A 148 8.65 -40.06 2.89
C LEU A 148 7.65 -41.11 3.37
N VAL A 149 6.35 -40.92 3.09
CA VAL A 149 5.30 -41.90 3.43
C VAL A 149 5.54 -43.22 2.70
N VAL A 150 5.79 -43.19 1.39
CA VAL A 150 6.10 -44.40 0.60
C VAL A 150 7.40 -45.06 1.09
N MET A 151 8.41 -44.28 1.45
CA MET A 151 9.65 -44.82 1.99
C MET A 151 9.46 -45.47 3.36
N ALA A 152 8.63 -44.90 4.23
CA ALA A 152 8.27 -45.51 5.51
C ALA A 152 7.44 -46.78 5.32
N LEU A 153 6.49 -46.78 4.38
CA LEU A 153 5.62 -47.91 4.08
C LEU A 153 6.44 -49.09 3.50
N THR A 154 7.32 -48.81 2.55
CA THR A 154 8.24 -49.82 2.00
C THR A 154 9.20 -50.34 3.07
N ARG A 155 9.69 -49.49 3.98
CA ARG A 155 10.53 -49.95 5.10
C ARG A 155 9.75 -50.85 6.07
N LEU A 156 8.52 -50.50 6.42
CA LEU A 156 7.66 -51.29 7.31
C LEU A 156 7.31 -52.67 6.72
N ILE A 157 7.01 -52.73 5.42
CA ILE A 157 6.69 -53.99 4.73
C ILE A 157 7.94 -54.87 4.54
N ASN A 158 9.10 -54.26 4.32
CA ASN A 158 10.38 -54.98 4.19
C ASN A 158 10.98 -55.40 5.55
N THR A 159 10.57 -54.78 6.66
CA THR A 159 10.80 -55.31 8.01
C THR A 159 9.79 -56.43 8.32
N ASN A 160 9.97 -57.56 7.63
CA ASN A 160 9.64 -58.94 8.00
C ASN A 160 8.52 -59.21 9.04
N ASP A 161 7.25 -59.05 8.68
CA ASP A 161 6.15 -59.80 9.33
C ASP A 161 5.43 -60.70 8.31
N PRO A 162 5.58 -62.05 8.39
CA PRO A 162 4.97 -62.98 7.43
C PRO A 162 3.44 -63.08 7.56
N GLU A 163 2.84 -62.55 8.64
CA GLU A 163 1.38 -62.40 8.78
C GLU A 163 0.87 -61.22 7.95
N LEU A 164 1.53 -60.06 8.00
CA LEU A 164 1.15 -58.88 7.20
C LEU A 164 1.22 -59.14 5.70
N GLN A 165 2.19 -59.94 5.24
CA GLN A 165 2.26 -60.35 3.83
C GLN A 165 1.11 -61.28 3.42
N LYS A 166 0.66 -62.17 4.31
CA LYS A 166 -0.49 -63.06 4.05
C LYS A 166 -1.80 -62.28 4.07
N GLU A 167 -1.96 -61.31 4.97
CA GLU A 167 -3.11 -60.40 4.99
C GLU A 167 -3.13 -59.50 3.75
N LEU A 168 -1.99 -58.97 3.31
CA LEU A 168 -1.88 -58.21 2.06
C LEU A 168 -2.18 -59.08 0.83
N GLN A 169 -1.73 -60.34 0.79
CA GLN A 169 -2.05 -61.28 -0.29
C GLN A 169 -3.53 -61.68 -0.29
N GLN A 170 -4.16 -61.82 0.87
CA GLN A 170 -5.60 -62.05 0.99
C GLN A 170 -6.42 -60.82 0.58
N MET A 171 -5.99 -59.61 0.95
CA MET A 171 -6.60 -58.35 0.52
C MET A 171 -6.43 -58.08 -0.99
N ASN A 172 -5.29 -58.49 -1.58
CA ASN A 172 -5.04 -58.34 -3.02
C ASN A 172 -5.88 -59.33 -3.86
N ARG A 173 -6.15 -60.54 -3.36
CA ARG A 173 -7.10 -61.47 -4.00
C ARG A 173 -8.55 -61.02 -3.91
N GLN A 174 -8.88 -60.20 -2.92
CA GLN A 174 -10.20 -59.59 -2.73
C GLN A 174 -10.28 -58.16 -3.29
N GLN A 175 -9.70 -57.86 -4.48
CA GLN A 175 -9.99 -56.69 -5.33
C GLN A 175 -10.48 -55.40 -4.61
N LYS A 176 -9.76 -54.93 -3.58
CA LYS A 176 -10.13 -53.74 -2.79
C LYS A 176 -8.98 -52.77 -2.56
N LEU A 177 -7.89 -52.91 -3.31
CA LEU A 177 -6.86 -51.88 -3.38
C LEU A 177 -6.97 -51.21 -4.75
N PRO A 178 -7.28 -49.89 -4.80
CA PRO A 178 -7.23 -49.17 -6.06
C PRO A 178 -5.81 -49.23 -6.62
N ASP A 179 -5.70 -49.38 -7.94
CA ASP A 179 -4.43 -49.59 -8.62
C ASP A 179 -3.51 -48.39 -8.33
N LEU A 180 -2.26 -48.64 -7.96
CA LEU A 180 -1.34 -47.58 -7.52
C LEU A 180 -1.14 -46.52 -8.62
N SER A 181 -1.36 -46.92 -9.87
CA SER A 181 -1.41 -46.06 -11.06
C SER A 181 -2.51 -44.99 -10.99
N GLU A 182 -3.73 -45.34 -10.54
CA GLU A 182 -4.87 -44.43 -10.41
C GLU A 182 -4.72 -43.49 -9.20
N MET A 183 -4.11 -43.97 -8.12
CA MET A 183 -3.85 -43.16 -6.93
C MET A 183 -2.75 -42.12 -7.16
N LEU A 184 -1.67 -42.46 -7.88
CA LEU A 184 -0.65 -41.51 -8.30
C LEU A 184 -1.18 -40.50 -9.34
N SER A 185 -2.04 -40.96 -10.25
CA SER A 185 -2.70 -40.10 -11.23
C SER A 185 -3.62 -39.06 -10.56
N SER A 186 -4.40 -39.46 -9.55
CA SER A 186 -5.26 -38.54 -8.78
C SER A 186 -4.48 -37.53 -7.92
N LEU A 187 -3.31 -37.91 -7.40
CA LEU A 187 -2.41 -37.00 -6.68
C LEU A 187 -1.72 -35.99 -7.64
N SER A 188 -1.38 -36.41 -8.86
CA SER A 188 -0.84 -35.52 -9.90
C SER A 188 -1.87 -34.51 -10.44
N MET A 189 -3.16 -34.85 -10.38
CA MET A 189 -4.26 -33.96 -10.79
C MET A 189 -4.65 -32.91 -9.74
N PHE A 190 -4.25 -33.08 -8.47
CA PHE A 190 -4.50 -32.06 -7.42
C PHE A 190 -3.58 -30.83 -7.54
N GLY A 191 -2.65 -30.83 -8.50
CA GLY A 191 -1.71 -29.74 -8.79
C GLY A 191 -2.01 -28.95 -10.07
N ASN A 192 -3.26 -28.86 -10.54
CA ASN A 192 -3.59 -28.11 -11.75
C ASN A 192 -3.69 -26.60 -11.50
N SER A 193 -2.54 -25.91 -11.43
CA SER A 193 -2.48 -24.47 -11.73
C SER A 193 -2.55 -24.29 -13.24
N LYS A 194 -3.63 -23.64 -13.68
CA LYS A 194 -3.89 -23.13 -15.05
C LYS A 194 -2.63 -22.78 -15.83
N LYS A 195 -2.49 -23.31 -17.04
CA LYS A 195 -1.64 -22.71 -18.09
C LYS A 195 -2.41 -22.73 -19.41
N SER A 196 -2.69 -21.54 -19.94
CA SER A 196 -3.26 -21.34 -21.27
C SER A 196 -2.24 -21.72 -22.33
N THR A 197 -2.60 -22.66 -23.19
CA THR A 197 -1.82 -23.04 -24.37
C THR A 197 -2.05 -22.03 -25.48
N ILE A 198 -0.99 -21.31 -25.86
CA ILE A 198 -0.83 -20.69 -27.17
C ILE A 198 -0.49 -21.82 -28.14
N GLU A 199 -1.32 -22.04 -29.16
CA GLU A 199 -0.98 -22.94 -30.27
C GLU A 199 -1.10 -22.21 -31.62
N THR A 200 0.08 -21.99 -32.20
CA THR A 200 0.31 -21.73 -33.61
C THR A 200 0.14 -23.05 -34.38
N THR A 201 -0.41 -22.99 -35.58
CA THR A 201 0.14 -23.54 -36.86
C THR A 201 -0.89 -24.26 -37.75
N HIS A 202 -0.97 -23.79 -39.00
CA HIS A 202 -1.43 -24.40 -40.26
C HIS A 202 -2.19 -25.75 -40.26
N THR A 203 -3.27 -25.85 -41.05
CA THR A 203 -3.25 -26.50 -42.39
C THR A 203 -4.64 -26.55 -43.06
N ARG A 204 -4.62 -26.27 -44.38
CA ARG A 204 -5.57 -26.60 -45.47
C ARG A 204 -6.93 -25.91 -45.59
N ARG A 205 -6.95 -24.92 -46.49
CA ARG A 205 -8.11 -24.42 -47.22
C ARG A 205 -8.65 -25.49 -48.19
N ARG A 206 -9.98 -25.66 -48.20
CA ARG A 206 -10.74 -26.22 -49.32
C ARG A 206 -11.62 -25.09 -49.87
N LEU A 207 -11.45 -24.81 -51.16
CA LEU A 207 -12.18 -23.81 -51.93
C LEU A 207 -13.65 -24.21 -52.13
N THR A 208 -14.55 -23.25 -51.96
CA THR A 208 -15.62 -22.94 -52.92
C THR A 208 -15.91 -21.44 -52.86
N ASP A 209 -15.83 -20.81 -54.04
CA ASP A 209 -16.57 -19.63 -54.51
C ASP A 209 -17.94 -19.46 -53.81
N ASP A 210 -18.54 -18.28 -53.60
CA ASP A 210 -18.73 -17.22 -54.58
C ASP A 210 -19.51 -16.02 -53.97
N THR A 211 -19.29 -14.84 -54.55
CA THR A 211 -20.31 -13.79 -54.84
C THR A 211 -20.83 -12.80 -53.76
N ARG A 212 -20.56 -11.51 -54.06
CA ARG A 212 -21.32 -10.25 -53.86
C ARG A 212 -21.29 -9.45 -52.54
N SER A 213 -20.51 -8.38 -52.60
CA SER A 213 -20.90 -6.96 -52.46
C SER A 213 -22.19 -6.59 -51.70
N SER A 214 -22.06 -5.71 -50.70
CA SER A 214 -22.64 -4.35 -50.76
C SER A 214 -22.18 -3.46 -49.58
N THR A 215 -21.81 -2.25 -49.96
CA THR A 215 -21.85 -0.98 -49.20
C THR A 215 -23.01 -0.84 -48.22
N PHE A 216 -22.79 -0.26 -47.03
CA PHE A 216 -23.60 0.86 -46.52
C PHE A 216 -22.98 1.54 -45.28
N SER A 217 -23.08 2.86 -45.28
CA SER A 217 -22.70 3.89 -44.30
C SER A 217 -23.78 4.11 -43.21
N HIS A 218 -23.66 5.23 -42.45
CA HIS A 218 -24.61 5.81 -41.46
C HIS A 218 -24.52 5.25 -40.02
N ASP A 219 -24.60 6.03 -38.93
CA ASP A 219 -24.84 7.47 -38.73
C ASP A 219 -24.47 7.86 -37.28
N VAL A 220 -24.22 9.14 -37.07
CA VAL A 220 -24.02 9.81 -35.77
C VAL A 220 -25.33 10.46 -35.37
N GLY A 221 -25.86 10.10 -34.19
CA GLY A 221 -27.11 10.66 -33.65
C GLY A 221 -26.92 11.33 -32.29
N SER A 222 -27.00 12.66 -32.29
CA SER A 222 -27.09 13.57 -31.14
C SER A 222 -28.41 13.44 -30.39
N GLY A 223 -28.40 13.69 -29.07
CA GLY A 223 -29.62 13.83 -28.27
C GLY A 223 -29.36 14.30 -26.83
N SER A 224 -29.49 15.60 -26.62
CA SER A 224 -29.56 16.29 -25.32
C SER A 224 -30.89 16.07 -24.60
N HIS A 225 -30.90 15.90 -23.28
CA HIS A 225 -32.06 16.24 -22.46
C HIS A 225 -31.67 16.60 -21.01
N SER A 226 -32.14 17.75 -20.56
CA SER A 226 -32.20 18.22 -19.18
C SER A 226 -33.21 17.39 -18.37
N ASP A 227 -32.98 17.20 -17.06
CA ASP A 227 -33.72 17.90 -15.98
C ASP A 227 -33.67 17.22 -14.60
N VAL A 228 -33.54 18.09 -13.58
CA VAL A 228 -34.20 18.09 -12.26
C VAL A 228 -33.72 17.12 -11.15
N SER A 229 -33.23 17.76 -10.08
CA SER A 229 -33.03 17.23 -8.72
C SER A 229 -34.35 17.06 -7.95
N PRO A 230 -34.36 16.25 -6.87
CA PRO A 230 -35.23 16.53 -5.73
C PRO A 230 -34.44 16.69 -4.42
N ALA A 231 -34.84 17.71 -3.67
CA ALA A 231 -34.46 17.99 -2.30
C ALA A 231 -35.17 17.04 -1.32
N SER A 232 -34.48 16.61 -0.25
CA SER A 232 -35.10 15.92 0.90
C SER A 232 -34.88 16.69 2.22
N SER A 233 -35.99 17.28 2.66
CA SER A 233 -36.45 17.67 4.01
C SER A 233 -35.53 17.58 5.24
N SER A 234 -35.40 18.76 5.89
CA SER A 234 -35.04 18.96 7.29
C SER A 234 -36.08 18.40 8.27
N GLY A 235 -35.63 17.62 9.25
CA GLY A 235 -36.40 17.27 10.44
C GLY A 235 -36.11 18.21 11.61
N ARG A 236 -37.05 19.12 11.91
CA ARG A 236 -37.12 19.89 13.18
C ARG A 236 -37.73 19.00 14.27
N LYS A 237 -37.03 18.77 15.38
CA LYS A 237 -37.65 18.25 16.62
C LYS A 237 -37.96 19.39 17.58
N LEU A 238 -39.25 19.49 17.92
CA LEU A 238 -39.82 20.41 18.89
C LEU A 238 -39.41 20.09 20.33
N THR A 239 -39.31 21.17 21.09
CA THR A 239 -39.28 21.30 22.55
C THR A 239 -40.44 20.59 23.25
N LYS A 240 -40.19 19.97 24.41
CA LYS A 240 -41.23 19.67 25.40
C LYS A 240 -40.75 20.06 26.80
N ARG A 241 -41.24 21.22 27.25
CA ARG A 241 -41.31 21.66 28.64
C ARG A 241 -42.52 20.97 29.28
N LYS A 242 -42.38 20.35 30.45
CA LYS A 242 -43.42 20.31 31.49
C LYS A 242 -42.82 19.86 32.83
N ASN A 243 -43.08 20.71 33.83
CA ASN A 243 -43.02 20.57 35.30
C ASN A 243 -41.90 19.75 35.92
#